data_AF-A0A7Y1A078-F1
#
_entry.id   AF-A0A7Y1A078-F1
#
_cell.length_a   1.000
_cell.length_b   1.000
_cell.length_c   1.000
_cell.angle_alpha   90.00
_cell.angle_beta   90.00
_cell.angle_gamma   90.00
#
_symmetry.space_group_name_H-M   'P 1'
#
loop_
_entity.id
_entity.type
_entity.pdbx_description
1 polymer ?
#
loop_
_entity_poly.entity_id
_entity_poly.type
_entity_poly.pdbx_seq_one_letter_code
_entity_poly.pdbx_strand_id
1 'polypeptide(L)' 'EDFAGVATTVTRMDGTTVAAQDGTWWFNLRPSNTEPFLRYNGEARTAATMEALRDAVLAIVRAER' A
#
# COMPACT_ATOMS: atom_id res chain seq x y z
N GLU A 1 9.00 10.25 -4.23
CA GLU A 1 7.93 11.24 -4.05
C GLU A 1 7.56 11.26 -2.58
N ASP A 2 7.17 12.41 -2.05
CA ASP A 2 6.72 12.50 -0.66
C ASP A 2 5.21 12.25 -0.64
N PHE A 3 4.80 11.13 -0.03
CA PHE A 3 3.37 10.82 0.17
C PHE A 3 2.74 11.69 1.27
N ALA A 4 3.55 12.49 1.98
CA ALA A 4 3.08 13.39 3.01
C ALA A 4 2.09 14.42 2.46
N GLY A 5 1.07 14.72 3.27
CA GLY A 5 0.04 15.71 2.92
C GLY A 5 -1.01 15.23 1.91
N VAL A 6 -0.86 14.03 1.34
CA VAL A 6 -1.92 13.42 0.51
C VAL A 6 -3.07 12.99 1.42
N ALA A 7 -4.28 13.50 1.17
CA ALA A 7 -5.46 13.06 1.90
C ALA A 7 -5.78 11.59 1.53
N THR A 8 -5.91 10.72 2.54
CA THR A 8 -6.10 9.28 2.33
C THR A 8 -7.34 8.75 3.05
N THR A 9 -7.96 7.72 2.48
CA THR A 9 -8.94 6.88 3.18
C THR A 9 -8.31 5.55 3.56
N VAL A 10 -8.79 4.98 4.68
CA VAL A 10 -8.37 3.65 5.16
C VAL A 10 -9.59 2.80 5.40
N THR A 11 -9.63 1.60 4.80
CA THR A 11 -10.69 0.62 5.00
C THR A 11 -10.11 -0.74 5.40
N ARG A 12 -10.91 -1.58 6.08
CA ARG A 12 -10.43 -2.83 6.72
C ARG A 12 -11.27 -4.08 6.41
N MET A 13 -11.92 -4.13 5.25
CA MET A 13 -12.87 -5.21 4.93
C MET A 13 -12.19 -6.51 4.45
N ASP A 14 -11.12 -6.42 3.65
CA ASP A 14 -10.28 -7.55 3.21
C ASP A 14 -8.80 -7.12 3.28
N GLY A 15 -8.20 -7.30 4.45
CA GLY A 15 -6.94 -6.65 4.80
C GLY A 15 -7.12 -5.15 5.07
N THR A 16 -6.05 -4.39 4.92
CA THR A 16 -6.03 -2.93 5.10
C THR A 16 -5.75 -2.27 3.76
N THR A 17 -6.75 -1.55 3.24
CA THR A 17 -6.60 -0.74 2.03
C THR A 17 -6.37 0.71 2.42
N VAL A 18 -5.35 1.33 1.81
CA VAL A 18 -5.06 2.75 1.92
C VAL A 18 -5.10 3.34 0.52
N ALA A 19 -5.89 4.38 0.32
CA ALA A 19 -6.07 5.01 -0.98
C ALA A 19 -5.99 6.53 -0.88
N ALA A 20 -5.30 7.16 -1.84
CA ALA A 20 -5.35 8.61 -2.01
C ALA A 20 -6.76 9.03 -2.45
N GLN A 21 -7.29 10.09 -1.85
CA GLN A 21 -8.63 10.60 -2.17
C GLN A 21 -8.74 11.15 -3.60
N ASP A 22 -7.63 11.57 -4.19
CA ASP A 22 -7.53 12.01 -5.59
C ASP A 22 -7.40 10.84 -6.60
N GLY A 23 -7.38 9.59 -6.10
CA GLY A 23 -7.27 8.39 -6.91
C GLY A 23 -5.93 8.24 -7.63
N THR A 24 -4.88 8.95 -7.20
CA THR A 24 -3.54 8.83 -7.80
C THR A 24 -2.88 7.49 -7.53
N TRP A 25 -3.14 6.90 -6.37
CA TRP A 25 -2.60 5.61 -5.96
C TRP A 25 -3.47 4.95 -4.89
N TRP A 26 -3.34 3.63 -4.78
CA TRP A 26 -3.87 2.84 -3.67
C TRP A 26 -3.00 1.60 -3.44
N PHE A 27 -3.05 1.06 -2.23
CA PHE A 27 -2.52 -0.27 -1.94
C PHE A 27 -3.37 -1.01 -0.91
N ASN A 28 -3.26 -2.34 -0.90
CA ASN A 28 -3.89 -3.24 0.05
C ASN A 28 -2.85 -4.20 0.63
N LEU A 29 -2.84 -4.31 1.95
CA LEU A 29 -2.09 -5.32 2.70
C LEU A 29 -3.06 -6.33 3.30
N ARG A 30 -2.93 -7.61 2.93
CA ARG A 30 -3.77 -8.67 3.51
C ARG A 30 -2.97 -9.92 3.84
N PRO A 31 -3.24 -10.61 4.96
CA PRO A 31 -2.69 -11.93 5.20
C PRO A 31 -3.04 -12.89 4.06
N SER A 32 -2.13 -13.80 3.73
CA SER A 32 -2.46 -14.87 2.82
C SER A 32 -3.35 -15.91 3.51
N ASN A 33 -4.45 -16.30 2.86
CA ASN A 33 -5.38 -17.31 3.38
C ASN A 33 -4.82 -18.73 3.37
N THR A 34 -3.78 -18.99 2.58
CA THR A 34 -3.32 -20.36 2.27
C THR A 34 -1.85 -20.59 2.58
N GLU A 35 -1.09 -19.53 2.85
CA GLU A 35 0.36 -19.59 2.99
C GLU A 35 0.83 -18.59 4.05
N PRO A 36 1.99 -18.78 4.70
CA PRO A 36 2.46 -17.93 5.79
C PRO A 36 3.11 -16.63 5.28
N PHE A 37 2.41 -15.88 4.44
CA PHE A 37 2.90 -14.64 3.82
C PHE A 37 1.90 -13.49 3.93
N LEU A 38 2.42 -12.25 3.94
CA LEU A 38 1.62 -11.05 3.75
C LEU A 38 1.56 -10.69 2.26
N ARG A 39 0.36 -10.41 1.74
CA ARG A 39 0.15 -9.98 0.35
C ARG A 39 0.12 -8.46 0.27
N TYR A 40 0.83 -7.92 -0.71
CA TYR A 40 0.74 -6.53 -1.14
C TYR A 40 0.13 -6.49 -2.54
N ASN A 41 -0.91 -5.68 -2.73
CA ASN A 41 -1.38 -5.27 -4.05
C ASN A 41 -1.41 -3.73 -4.08
N GLY A 42 -1.06 -3.11 -5.20
CA GLY A 42 -1.17 -1.67 -5.32
C GLY A 42 -1.09 -1.22 -6.75
N GLU A 43 -1.70 -0.07 -7.02
CA GLU A 43 -1.70 0.58 -8.31
C GLU A 43 -1.42 2.07 -8.14
N ALA A 44 -0.85 2.67 -9.17
CA ALA A 44 -0.70 4.11 -9.27
C ALA A 44 -0.80 4.55 -10.73
N ARG A 45 -1.02 5.85 -10.95
CA ARG A 45 -1.11 6.43 -12.31
C ARG A 45 0.18 6.31 -13.11
N THR A 46 1.33 6.17 -12.46
CA THR A 46 2.63 5.99 -13.12
C THR A 46 3.39 4.83 -12.51
N ALA A 47 4.26 4.20 -13.31
CA ALA A 47 5.15 3.14 -12.82
C ALA A 47 6.07 3.65 -11.71
N ALA A 48 6.62 4.86 -11.85
CA ALA A 48 7.51 5.45 -10.85
C ALA A 48 6.80 5.65 -9.50
N THR A 49 5.55 6.15 -9.50
CA THR A 49 4.76 6.31 -8.27
C THR A 49 4.41 4.94 -7.66
N MET A 50 4.07 3.95 -8.49
CA MET A 50 3.76 2.59 -8.01
C MET A 50 4.99 1.94 -7.35
N GLU A 51 6.16 2.05 -7.98
CA GLU A 51 7.43 1.52 -7.45
C GLU A 51 7.82 2.20 -6.14
N ALA A 52 7.76 3.53 -6.09
CA ALA A 52 8.04 4.29 -4.87
C ALA A 52 7.07 3.92 -3.73
N LEU A 53 5.80 3.71 -4.04
CA LEU A 53 4.78 3.31 -3.05
C LEU A 53 5.06 1.91 -2.52
N ARG A 54 5.34 0.95 -3.41
CA ARG A 54 5.70 -0.42 -3.05
C ARG A 54 6.92 -0.43 -2.12
N ASP A 55 7.97 0.29 -2.49
CA ASP A 55 9.24 0.27 -1.75
C ASP A 55 9.09 0.92 -0.37
N ALA A 56 8.35 2.03 -0.27
CA ALA A 56 8.04 2.67 1.01
C ALA A 56 7.24 1.76 1.94
N VAL A 57 6.20 1.11 1.44
CA VAL A 57 5.37 0.19 2.24
C VAL A 57 6.18 -1.03 2.69
N LEU A 58 6.97 -1.63 1.79
CA LEU A 58 7.83 -2.77 2.12
C LEU A 58 8.89 -2.43 3.16
N ALA A 59 9.46 -1.22 3.11
CA ALA A 59 10.42 -0.76 4.11
C ALA A 59 9.79 -0.72 5.52
N ILE A 60 8.57 -0.19 5.63
CA ILE A 60 7.83 -0.13 6.91
C ILE A 60 7.52 -1.54 7.42
N VAL A 61 6.91 -2.39 6.58
CA VAL A 61 6.50 -3.74 6.95
C VAL A 61 7.68 -4.59 7.43
N ARG A 62 8.88 -4.35 6.89
CA ARG A 62 10.09 -5.12 7.22
C ARG A 62 10.91 -4.52 8.37
N ALA A 63 10.61 -3.30 8.79
CA ALA A 63 11.36 -2.62 9.86
C ALA A 63 11.09 -3.21 11.25
N GLU A 64 9.90 -3.77 11.49
CA GLU A 64 9.50 -4.34 12.78
C GLU A 64 9.81 -5.84 12.93
N ARG A 65 11.01 -6.26 12.54
CA ARG A 65 11.43 -7.66 12.69
C ARG A 65 11.98 -7.98 14.07
#